data_AF-A0A3R7A9D4-F1
#
_entry.id   AF-A0A3R7A9D4-F1
#
_cell.length_a   1.000
_cell.length_b   1.000
_cell.length_c   1.000
_cell.angle_alpha   90.00
_cell.angle_beta   90.00
_cell.angle_gamma   90.00
#
_symmetry.space_group_name_H-M   'P 1'
#
loop_
_entity.id
_entity.type
_entity.pdbx_description
1 polymer ?
#
loop_
_entity_poly.entity_id
_entity_poly.type
_entity_poly.pdbx_seq_one_letter_code
_entity_poly.pdbx_strand_id
1 'polypeptide(L)' 'MKAMKEIDITDSPFLATALALNWPIWSNDGHFKQQNLVKVYTTNEILELLRR' A
#
# COMPACT_ATOMS: atom_id res chain seq x y z
N MET A 1 -1.14 -0.98 20.09
CA MET A 1 -1.33 -1.62 18.77
C MET A 1 -2.69 -1.22 18.23
N LYS A 2 -2.78 -0.22 17.36
CA LYS A 2 -4.08 0.28 16.84
C LYS A 2 -4.03 0.58 15.33
N ALA A 3 -3.14 -0.10 14.61
CA ALA A 3 -2.98 0.08 13.17
C ALA A 3 -3.96 -0.78 12.34
N MET A 4 -4.55 -1.83 12.92
CA MET A 4 -5.38 -2.80 12.18
C MET A 4 -6.90 -2.55 12.27
N LYS A 5 -7.36 -1.48 12.92
CA LYS A 5 -8.81 -1.30 13.14
C LYS A 5 -9.55 -0.77 11.89
N GLU A 6 -8.81 -0.27 10.89
CA GLU A 6 -9.37 0.34 9.67
C GLU A 6 -8.90 -0.37 8.39
N ILE A 7 -8.13 -1.46 8.52
CA ILE A 7 -7.62 -2.22 7.37
C ILE A 7 -8.58 -3.38 7.12
N ASP A 8 -9.09 -3.50 5.90
CA ASP A 8 -9.89 -4.66 5.52
C ASP A 8 -9.05 -5.94 5.73
N ILE A 9 -9.68 -7.00 6.24
CA ILE A 9 -9.00 -8.26 6.55
C ILE A 9 -8.35 -8.83 5.28
N THR A 10 -8.95 -8.56 4.12
CA THR A 10 -8.45 -8.95 2.80
C THR A 10 -7.13 -8.27 2.42
N ASP A 11 -6.87 -7.07 2.93
CA ASP A 11 -5.66 -6.28 2.63
C ASP A 11 -4.46 -6.66 3.51
N SER A 12 -4.74 -7.32 4.64
CA SER A 12 -3.74 -7.75 5.63
C SER A 12 -2.56 -8.55 5.05
N PRO A 13 -2.73 -9.57 4.18
CA PRO A 13 -1.61 -10.32 3.62
C PRO A 13 -0.72 -9.46 2.69
N PHE A 14 -1.30 -8.55 1.91
CA PHE A 14 -0.54 -7.65 1.04
C PHE A 14 0.30 -6.68 1.86
N LEU A 15 -0.30 -6.10 2.90
CA LEU A 15 0.38 -5.20 3.81
C LEU A 15 1.50 -5.90 4.59
N ALA A 16 1.23 -7.10 5.11
CA ALA A 16 2.23 -7.89 5.84
C ALA A 16 3.43 -8.24 4.95
N THR A 17 3.18 -8.62 3.70
CA THR A 17 4.25 -8.92 2.72
C THR A 17 5.06 -7.69 2.39
N ALA A 18 4.40 -6.55 2.13
CA ALA A 18 5.06 -5.28 1.84
C ALA A 18 5.93 -4.81 3.02
N LEU A 19 5.44 -4.94 4.25
CA LEU A 19 6.21 -4.63 5.46
C LEU A 19 7.39 -5.58 5.66
N ALA A 20 7.20 -6.88 5.45
CA ALA A 20 8.26 -7.88 5.60
C ALA A 20 9.40 -7.68 4.60
N LEU A 21 9.08 -7.26 3.37
CA LEU A 21 10.04 -7.03 2.30
C LEU A 21 10.53 -5.57 2.22
N ASN A 22 9.95 -4.67 3.03
CA ASN A 22 10.15 -3.23 2.96
C ASN A 22 9.91 -2.66 1.54
N TRP A 23 8.86 -3.16 0.89
CA TRP A 23 8.49 -2.78 -0.48
C TRP A 23 7.24 -1.93 -0.51
N PRO A 24 7.13 -1.01 -1.48
CA PRO A 24 5.89 -0.28 -1.71
C PRO A 24 4.82 -1.19 -2.32
N ILE A 25 3.55 -0.88 -2.04
CA ILE A 25 2.40 -1.52 -2.69
C ILE A 25 2.06 -0.72 -3.96
N TRP A 26 1.73 -1.41 -5.04
CA TRP A 26 1.06 -0.81 -6.19
C TRP A 26 -0.41 -1.21 -6.16
N SER A 27 -1.29 -0.23 -5.92
CA SER A 27 -2.74 -0.43 -6.00
C SER A 27 -3.45 0.90 -6.29
N ASN A 28 -4.55 0.83 -7.03
CA ASN A 28 -5.48 1.95 -7.19
C ASN A 28 -6.60 1.95 -6.15
N ASP A 29 -6.63 0.92 -5.28
CA ASP A 29 -7.61 0.85 -4.20
C ASP A 29 -7.28 1.87 -3.11
N GLY A 30 -8.26 2.71 -2.79
CA GLY A 30 -8.16 3.73 -1.77
C GLY A 30 -7.99 3.19 -0.36
N HIS A 31 -8.39 1.94 -0.08
CA HIS A 31 -8.23 1.31 1.23
C HIS A 31 -6.75 1.23 1.66
N PHE A 32 -5.85 0.90 0.72
CA PHE A 32 -4.42 0.89 0.99
C PHE A 32 -3.83 2.29 1.22
N LYS A 33 -4.46 3.36 0.72
CA LYS A 33 -4.01 4.74 0.95
C LYS A 33 -4.42 5.30 2.32
N GLN A 34 -5.29 4.62 3.07
CA GLN A 34 -5.70 5.06 4.41
C GLN A 34 -4.64 4.77 5.49
N GLN A 35 -3.71 3.85 5.21
CA GLN A 35 -2.59 3.53 6.09
C GLN A 35 -1.30 4.26 5.68
N ASN A 36 -0.45 4.60 6.65
CA ASN A 36 0.85 5.27 6.46
C ASN A 36 2.06 4.37 6.79
N LEU A 37 1.87 3.04 6.82
CA LEU A 37 2.90 2.06 7.17
C LEU A 37 3.78 1.69 5.98
N VAL A 38 3.19 1.55 4.79
CA VAL A 38 3.90 1.30 3.54
C VAL A 38 3.49 2.31 2.49
N LYS A 39 4.45 2.69 1.64
CA LYS A 39 4.17 3.59 0.53
C LYS A 39 3.30 2.88 -0.51
N VAL A 40 2.25 3.54 -0.95
CA VAL A 40 1.32 3.00 -1.96
C VAL A 40 1.35 3.87 -3.18
N TYR A 41 1.59 3.27 -4.34
CA TYR A 41 1.54 3.93 -5.63
C TYR A 41 0.29 3.50 -6.40
N THR A 42 -0.34 4.47 -7.04
CA THR A 42 -1.34 4.26 -8.09
C THR A 42 -0.65 4.04 -9.44
N THR A 43 -1.40 3.52 -10.40
CA THR A 43 -0.93 3.39 -11.78
C THR A 43 -0.44 4.73 -12.33
N ASN A 44 -1.13 5.83 -12.05
CA ASN A 44 -0.72 7.15 -12.51
C ASN A 44 0.61 7.58 -11.89
N GLU A 45 0.80 7.38 -10.59
CA GLU A 45 2.06 7.70 -9.90
C GLU A 45 3.23 6.87 -10.44
N ILE A 46 3.01 5.60 -10.80
CA ILE A 46 4.05 4.76 -11.44
C ILE A 46 4.35 5.25 -12.86
N LEU A 47 3.33 5.60 -13.65
CA LEU A 47 3.54 6.14 -14.98
C LEU A 47 4.35 7.45 -14.95
N GLU A 48 4.13 8.30 -13.93
CA GLU A 48 4.94 9.50 -13.72
C GLU A 48 6.38 9.17 -13.33
N LEU A 49 6.60 8.15 -12.49
CA LEU A 49 7.94 7.69 -12.13
C LEU A 49 8.71 7.12 -13.33
N LEU A 50 8.04 6.39 -14.22
CA LEU A 50 8.64 5.78 -15.40
C LEU A 50 8.91 6.78 -16.55
N ARG A 51 8.28 7.96 -16.49
CA ARG A 51 8.51 9.05 -17.46
C ARG A 51 9.72 9.94 -17.12
N ARG A 52 10.36 9.70 -15.98
CA ARG A 52 11.62 10.35 -15.59
C ARG A 52 12.81 9.56 -16.14
#